data_AF-A0A927TII4-F1
#
_entry.id   AF-A0A927TII4-F1
#
_cell.length_a   1.000
_cell.length_b   1.000
_cell.length_c   1.000
_cell.angle_alpha   90.00
_cell.angle_beta   90.00
_cell.angle_gamma   90.00
#
_symmetry.space_group_name_H-M   'P 1'
#
loop_
_entity.id
_entity.type
_entity.pdbx_description
1 polymer ?
#
loop_
_entity_poly.entity_id
_entity_poly.type
_entity_poly.pdbx_seq_one_letter_code
_entity_poly.pdbx_strand_id
1 'polypeptide(L)'
;MRNSYLRRIFHAYAFIFRLHTLQVKDRITYRTHLLPVPFINKSYFYKVGNNIKYLRDALGETQDQLGLAIGESKSSVSQVETGIRPPTLDFLIKLAKHFCITIDEILFSDLSYIPNFCSESHFLKI
;
A
#
# COMPACT_ATOMS: atom_id res chain seq x y z
N MET A 1 -38.37 37.37 13.40
CA MET A 1 -38.74 36.58 12.20
C MET A 1 -37.86 35.34 12.16
N ARG A 2 -38.44 34.18 12.46
CA ARG A 2 -37.72 32.99 12.92
C ARG A 2 -37.59 32.01 11.76
N ASN A 3 -36.33 31.66 11.47
CA ASN A 3 -35.81 31.08 10.24
C ASN A 3 -36.47 29.74 9.85
N SER A 4 -37.61 29.82 9.16
CA SER A 4 -38.42 28.69 8.69
C SER A 4 -37.75 27.90 7.56
N TYR A 5 -36.83 28.54 6.81
CA TYR A 5 -36.00 27.90 5.80
C TYR A 5 -34.95 26.97 6.41
N LEU A 6 -34.22 27.43 7.42
CA LEU A 6 -33.23 26.59 8.12
C LEU A 6 -33.86 25.37 8.79
N ARG A 7 -35.08 25.49 9.32
CA ARG A 7 -35.78 24.36 9.96
C ARG A 7 -36.20 23.29 8.95
N ARG A 8 -36.58 23.68 7.72
CA ARG A 8 -36.91 22.77 6.62
C ARG A 8 -35.65 22.13 6.03
N ILE A 9 -34.56 22.89 5.92
CA ILE A 9 -33.26 22.38 5.50
C ILE A 9 -32.73 21.35 6.51
N PHE A 10 -32.78 21.65 7.81
CA PHE A 10 -32.33 20.72 8.85
C PHE A 10 -33.16 19.42 8.88
N HIS A 11 -34.48 19.52 8.68
CA HIS A 11 -35.35 18.34 8.56
C HIS A 11 -35.11 17.55 7.26
N ALA A 12 -34.83 18.22 6.14
CA ALA A 12 -34.49 17.57 4.88
C ALA A 12 -33.14 16.83 4.97
N TYR A 13 -32.12 17.45 5.57
CA TYR A 13 -30.83 16.80 5.83
C TYR A 13 -30.97 15.63 6.82
N ALA A 14 -31.78 15.76 7.87
CA ALA A 14 -32.05 14.66 8.81
C ALA A 14 -32.84 13.50 8.17
N PHE A 15 -33.70 13.78 7.19
CA PHE A 15 -34.46 12.77 6.45
C PHE A 15 -33.60 12.04 5.42
N ILE A 16 -32.73 12.76 4.69
CA ILE A 16 -31.71 12.15 3.82
C ILE A 16 -30.75 11.27 4.65
N PHE A 17 -30.35 11.72 5.84
CA PHE A 17 -29.48 10.95 6.74
C PHE A 17 -30.19 9.71 7.32
N ARG A 18 -31.51 9.77 7.54
CA ARG A 18 -32.32 8.67 8.11
C ARG A 18 -32.78 7.63 7.07
N LEU A 19 -32.87 7.98 5.79
CA LEU A 19 -33.17 7.01 4.72
C LEU A 19 -31.92 6.27 4.21
N HIS A 20 -30.71 6.81 4.41
CA HIS A 20 -29.47 6.15 4.02
C HIS A 20 -29.07 4.97 4.96
N THR A 21 -29.77 4.76 6.08
CA THR A 21 -29.44 3.67 7.03
C THR A 21 -30.41 2.48 6.98
N LEU A 22 -31.35 2.44 6.03
CA LEU A 22 -32.43 1.45 6.02
C LEU A 22 -32.50 0.58 4.76
N GLN A 23 -31.35 0.25 4.15
CA GLN A 23 -31.23 -0.93 3.27
C GLN A 23 -29.89 -1.68 3.44
N VAL A 24 -29.30 -1.67 4.64
CA VAL A 24 -28.13 -2.52 4.93
C VAL A 24 -28.41 -3.41 6.13
N LYS A 25 -29.46 -4.21 6.01
CA LYS A 25 -29.57 -5.50 6.68
C LYS A 25 -29.47 -6.53 5.58
N ASP A 26 -28.23 -6.84 5.20
CA ASP A 26 -27.76 -8.11 4.65
C ASP A 26 -26.44 -7.84 3.91
N ARG A 27 -25.34 -8.36 4.49
CA ARG A 27 -24.06 -8.67 3.84
C ARG A 27 -23.38 -7.58 2.97
N ILE A 28 -22.16 -7.21 3.38
CA ILE A 28 -21.00 -6.81 2.55
C ILE A 28 -20.66 -5.29 2.48
N THR A 29 -19.51 -4.98 3.10
CA THR A 29 -18.46 -3.96 2.80
C THR A 29 -18.70 -2.45 2.93
N TYR A 30 -18.00 -1.89 3.92
CA TYR A 30 -17.19 -0.66 3.93
C TYR A 30 -17.67 0.56 3.11
N ARG A 31 -18.27 1.49 3.85
CA ARG A 31 -18.61 2.85 3.48
C ARG A 31 -17.38 3.65 3.00
N THR A 32 -17.52 4.18 1.80
CA THR A 32 -16.60 4.94 0.97
C THR A 32 -16.35 6.36 1.47
N HIS A 33 -15.18 6.62 2.07
CA HIS A 33 -14.33 7.81 1.85
C HIS A 33 -13.16 7.81 2.85
N LEU A 34 -11.98 7.38 2.38
CA LEU A 34 -10.64 7.96 2.58
C LEU A 34 -9.58 6.86 2.41
N LEU A 35 -8.79 7.04 1.35
CA LEU A 35 -7.75 6.17 0.79
C LEU A 35 -8.29 4.92 0.06
N PRO A 36 -7.97 4.75 -1.24
CA PRO A 36 -8.18 3.47 -1.91
C PRO A 36 -7.20 2.49 -1.27
N VAL A 37 -7.64 1.76 -0.24
CA VAL A 37 -7.00 0.49 0.10
C VAL A 37 -7.32 -0.42 -1.09
N PRO A 38 -6.35 -0.72 -1.97
CA PRO A 38 -6.62 -1.56 -3.12
C PRO A 38 -7.16 -2.88 -2.58
N PHE A 39 -8.33 -3.26 -3.07
CA PHE A 39 -8.84 -4.61 -2.91
C PHE A 39 -7.70 -5.55 -3.34
N ILE A 40 -7.14 -6.29 -2.38
CA ILE A 40 -5.89 -7.00 -2.52
C ILE A 40 -6.03 -8.05 -3.64
N ASN A 41 -5.66 -7.67 -4.85
CA ASN A 41 -5.62 -8.57 -6.01
C ASN A 41 -4.19 -9.07 -6.16
N LYS A 42 -4.03 -10.35 -6.52
CA LYS A 42 -2.74 -10.97 -6.90
C LYS A 42 -1.89 -10.08 -7.82
N SER A 43 -2.52 -9.29 -8.70
CA SER A 43 -1.86 -8.29 -9.55
C SER A 43 -1.03 -7.26 -8.76
N TYR A 44 -1.48 -6.82 -7.59
CA TYR A 44 -0.75 -5.87 -6.73
C TYR A 44 0.50 -6.51 -6.13
N PHE A 45 0.39 -7.72 -5.55
CA PHE A 45 1.55 -8.41 -5.01
C PHE A 45 2.59 -8.75 -6.06
N TYR A 46 2.15 -9.04 -7.28
CA TYR A 46 3.06 -9.23 -8.41
C TYR A 46 3.84 -7.95 -8.74
N LYS A 47 3.19 -6.77 -8.71
CA LYS A 47 3.87 -5.48 -8.92
C LYS A 47 4.89 -5.19 -7.82
N VAL A 48 4.51 -5.35 -6.55
CA VAL A 48 5.41 -5.16 -5.41
C VAL A 48 6.59 -6.14 -5.47
N GLY A 49 6.34 -7.40 -5.83
CA GLY A 49 7.38 -8.40 -6.04
C GLY A 49 8.38 -8.00 -7.13
N ASN A 50 7.91 -7.45 -8.25
CA ASN A 50 8.78 -6.93 -9.31
C ASN A 50 9.62 -5.74 -8.86
N ASN A 51 9.04 -4.83 -8.06
CA ASN A 51 9.79 -3.70 -7.49
C ASN A 51 10.94 -4.20 -6.60
N ILE A 52 10.68 -5.18 -5.74
CA ILE A 52 11.71 -5.79 -4.88
C ILE A 52 12.80 -6.45 -5.72
N LYS A 53 12.39 -7.19 -6.76
CA LYS A 53 13.31 -7.82 -7.70
C LYS A 53 14.22 -6.79 -8.38
N TYR A 54 13.65 -5.68 -8.81
CA TYR A 54 14.38 -4.58 -9.42
C TYR A 54 15.42 -3.97 -8.49
N LEU A 55 15.04 -3.66 -7.24
CA LEU A 55 15.96 -3.14 -6.23
C LEU A 55 17.12 -4.11 -5.96
N ARG A 56 16.81 -5.40 -5.85
CA ARG A 56 17.80 -6.46 -5.68
C ARG A 56 18.76 -6.53 -6.88
N ASP A 57 18.24 -6.51 -8.09
CA ASP A 57 19.04 -6.55 -9.32
C ASP A 57 19.90 -5.27 -9.47
N ALA A 58 19.41 -4.11 -9.00
CA ALA A 58 20.14 -2.85 -9.01
C ALA A 58 21.37 -2.85 -8.08
N LEU A 59 21.32 -3.58 -6.96
CA LEU A 59 22.48 -3.82 -6.09
C LEU A 59 23.32 -5.04 -6.52
N GLY A 60 22.91 -5.77 -7.56
CA GLY A 60 23.61 -6.97 -8.04
C GLY A 60 23.51 -8.16 -7.09
N GLU A 61 22.51 -8.19 -6.21
CA GLU A 61 22.35 -9.24 -5.20
C GLU A 61 21.56 -10.43 -5.75
N THR A 62 21.87 -11.64 -5.28
CA THR A 62 21.03 -12.83 -5.49
C THR A 62 19.90 -12.89 -4.45
N GLN A 63 18.85 -13.67 -4.72
CA GLN A 63 17.75 -13.87 -3.74
C GLN A 63 18.24 -14.42 -2.40
N ASP A 64 19.33 -15.19 -2.41
CA ASP A 64 19.94 -15.74 -1.20
C ASP A 64 20.68 -14.66 -0.40
N GLN A 65 21.46 -13.82 -1.08
CA GLN A 65 22.15 -12.67 -0.47
C GLN A 65 21.15 -11.66 0.13
N LEU A 66 20.08 -11.33 -0.60
CA LEU A 66 19.03 -10.47 -0.07
C LEU A 66 18.37 -11.11 1.17
N GLY A 67 18.05 -12.41 1.10
CA GLY A 67 17.50 -13.16 2.22
C GLY A 67 18.40 -13.07 3.46
N LEU A 68 19.70 -13.32 3.30
CA LEU A 68 20.69 -13.21 4.38
C LEU A 68 20.75 -11.78 4.95
N ALA A 69 20.70 -10.75 4.10
CA ALA A 69 20.76 -9.35 4.52
C ALA A 69 19.54 -8.93 5.37
N ILE A 70 18.34 -9.42 5.02
CA ILE A 70 17.09 -9.07 5.71
C ILE A 70 16.64 -10.11 6.75
N GLY A 71 17.40 -11.20 6.94
CA GLY A 71 17.07 -12.28 7.88
C GLY A 71 15.87 -13.12 7.43
N GLU A 72 15.73 -13.36 6.13
CA GLU A 72 14.69 -14.17 5.50
C GLU A 72 15.30 -15.34 4.71
N SER A 73 14.54 -16.40 4.49
CA SER A 73 15.01 -17.49 3.62
C SER A 73 14.95 -17.07 2.15
N LYS A 74 15.85 -17.63 1.33
CA LYS A 74 15.78 -17.53 -0.14
C LYS A 74 14.39 -17.87 -0.69
N SER A 75 13.73 -18.88 -0.13
CA SER A 75 12.37 -19.28 -0.52
C SER A 75 11.33 -18.24 -0.17
N SER A 76 11.43 -17.57 0.99
CA SER A 76 10.55 -16.47 1.40
C SER A 76 10.65 -15.30 0.42
N VAL A 77 11.88 -14.89 0.07
CA VAL A 77 12.16 -13.84 -0.91
C VAL A 77 11.56 -14.19 -2.27
N SER A 78 11.81 -15.42 -2.76
CA SER A 78 11.29 -15.89 -4.05
C SER A 78 9.75 -15.87 -4.12
N GLN A 79 9.06 -16.30 -3.07
CA GLN A 79 7.59 -16.28 -3.03
C GLN A 79 7.02 -14.87 -3.02
N VAL A 80 7.71 -13.92 -2.39
CA VAL A 80 7.31 -12.50 -2.40
C VAL A 80 7.55 -11.89 -3.79
N GLU A 81 8.73 -12.09 -4.37
CA GLU A 81 9.07 -11.57 -5.71
C GLU A 81 8.10 -12.08 -6.80
N THR A 82 7.62 -13.32 -6.67
CA THR A 82 6.66 -13.93 -7.60
C THR A 82 5.20 -13.59 -7.31
N GLY A 83 4.92 -12.86 -6.22
CA GLY A 83 3.56 -12.53 -5.78
C GLY A 83 2.74 -13.73 -5.29
N ILE A 84 3.39 -14.86 -5.00
CA ILE A 84 2.76 -16.04 -4.37
C ILE A 84 2.42 -15.72 -2.92
N ARG A 85 3.35 -15.06 -2.21
CA ARG A 85 3.19 -14.65 -0.82
C ARG A 85 3.12 -13.13 -0.73
N PRO A 86 2.14 -12.56 -0.01
CA PRO A 86 2.15 -11.13 0.29
C PRO A 86 3.34 -10.76 1.18
N PRO A 87 4.02 -9.63 0.92
CA PRO A 87 5.03 -9.13 1.83
C PRO A 87 4.38 -8.72 3.15
N THR A 88 4.99 -9.12 4.27
CA THR A 88 4.58 -8.66 5.61
C THR A 88 5.14 -7.28 5.87
N LEU A 89 4.56 -6.56 6.84
CA LEU A 89 5.08 -5.24 7.22
C LEU A 89 6.54 -5.33 7.70
N ASP A 90 6.89 -6.34 8.48
CA ASP A 90 8.27 -6.57 8.93
C ASP A 90 9.24 -6.75 7.75
N PHE A 91 8.84 -7.54 6.75
CA PHE A 91 9.61 -7.73 5.52
C PHE A 91 9.85 -6.40 4.78
N LEU A 92 8.81 -5.56 4.66
CA LEU A 92 8.91 -4.24 4.04
C LEU A 92 9.81 -3.28 4.83
N ILE A 93 9.73 -3.30 6.16
CA ILE A 93 10.60 -2.48 7.03
C ILE A 93 12.08 -2.87 6.84
N LYS A 94 12.36 -4.18 6.78
CA LYS A 94 13.73 -4.67 6.56
C LYS A 94 14.26 -4.29 5.18
N LEU A 95 13.45 -4.41 4.14
CA LEU A 95 13.79 -3.96 2.79
C LEU A 95 14.06 -2.46 2.74
N ALA A 96 13.18 -1.65 3.33
CA ALA A 96 13.33 -0.20 3.41
C ALA A 96 14.68 0.20 4.04
N LYS A 97 15.07 -0.48 5.12
CA LYS A 97 16.38 -0.27 5.76
C LYS A 97 17.55 -0.71 4.89
N HIS A 98 17.44 -1.86 4.23
CA HIS A 98 18.51 -2.40 3.36
C HIS A 98 18.77 -1.53 2.14
N PHE A 99 17.69 -1.14 1.43
CA PHE A 99 17.78 -0.35 0.22
C PHE A 99 17.78 1.18 0.46
N CYS A 100 17.69 1.62 1.72
CA CYS A 100 17.63 3.03 2.12
C CYS A 100 16.49 3.80 1.43
N ILE A 101 15.32 3.19 1.35
CA ILE A 101 14.09 3.74 0.75
C ILE A 101 12.92 3.64 1.71
N THR A 102 11.83 4.34 1.42
CA THR A 102 10.59 4.26 2.18
C THR A 102 9.74 3.05 1.76
N ILE A 103 8.86 2.59 2.66
CA ILE A 103 7.90 1.53 2.34
C ILE A 103 6.95 1.97 1.24
N ASP A 104 6.52 3.23 1.25
CA ASP A 104 5.67 3.81 0.21
C ASP A 104 6.31 3.72 -1.18
N GLU A 105 7.62 3.95 -1.28
CA GLU A 105 8.36 3.79 -2.53
C GLU A 105 8.38 2.34 -3.03
N ILE A 106 8.42 1.35 -2.12
CA ILE A 106 8.34 -0.07 -2.50
C ILE A 106 6.94 -0.42 -3.02
N LEU A 107 5.91 0.14 -2.39
CA LEU A 107 4.51 -0.23 -2.60
C LEU A 107 3.82 0.50 -3.76
N PHE A 108 4.10 1.79 -3.93
CA PHE A 108 3.34 2.68 -4.81
C PHE A 108 4.15 3.19 -6.00
N SER A 109 5.48 3.08 -6.00
CA SER A 109 6.29 3.46 -7.15
C SER A 109 6.21 2.43 -8.27
N ASP A 110 6.13 2.91 -9.50
CA ASP A 110 6.36 2.08 -10.68
C ASP A 110 7.86 2.08 -10.99
N LEU A 111 8.59 1.09 -10.44
CA LEU A 111 10.04 0.99 -10.64
C LEU A 111 10.42 0.47 -12.04
N SER A 112 9.44 0.20 -12.92
CA SER A 112 9.69 -0.28 -14.28
C SER A 112 10.42 0.74 -15.19
N TYR A 113 10.59 1.98 -14.73
CA TYR A 113 11.17 3.07 -15.53
C TYR A 113 12.25 3.92 -14.82
N ILE A 114 12.71 3.57 -13.62
CA ILE A 114 13.61 4.46 -12.86
C ILE A 114 15.08 4.06 -13.04
N PRO A 115 15.91 4.81 -13.80
CA PRO A 115 17.33 4.54 -13.88
C PRO A 115 18.02 4.92 -12.55
N ASN A 116 18.79 3.98 -12.00
CA ASN A 116 19.75 4.16 -10.89
C ASN A 116 19.15 4.64 -9.55
N PHE A 117 18.60 3.69 -8.78
CA PHE A 117 18.32 3.86 -7.35
C PHE A 117 19.63 3.76 -6.53
N CYS A 118 20.51 4.75 -6.70
CA CYS A 118 21.56 5.05 -5.74
C CYS A 118 22.10 6.47 -6.02
N SER A 119 21.43 7.47 -5.47
CA SER A 119 22.05 8.79 -5.28
C SER A 119 21.69 9.27 -3.89
N GLU A 120 22.72 9.36 -3.05
CA GLU A 120 22.92 9.93 -1.69
C GLU A 120 21.93 10.97 -1.09
N SER A 121 20.72 11.18 -1.59
CA SER A 121 19.93 12.39 -1.31
C SER A 121 18.73 12.23 -0.38
N HIS A 122 18.37 11.03 0.09
CA HIS A 122 17.15 10.86 0.92
C HIS A 122 17.38 10.81 2.44
N PHE A 123 18.61 10.95 2.93
CA PHE A 123 18.92 10.93 4.37
C PHE A 123 18.76 12.26 5.11
N LEU A 124 18.30 13.34 4.46
CA LEU A 124 18.15 14.66 5.09
C LEU A 124 16.75 15.26 4.92
N LYS A 125 15.73 14.58 5.45
CA LYS A 125 14.55 15.29 5.98
C LYS A 125 14.30 14.81 7.41
N ILE A 126 14.74 15.70 8.30
CA ILE A 126 14.63 15.74 9.76
C ILE A 126 13.21 15.39 10.22
#